data_AF-A0A1H6TDW7-F1
#
_entry.id   AF-A0A1H6TDW7-F1
#
_cell.length_a   1.000
_cell.length_b   1.000
_cell.length_c   1.000
_cell.angle_alpha   90.00
_cell.angle_beta   90.00
_cell.angle_gamma   90.00
#
_symmetry.space_group_name_H-M   'P 1'
#
loop_
_entity.id
_entity.type
_entity.pdbx_description
1 polymer ?
#
loop_
_entity_poly.entity_id
_entity_poly.type
_entity_poly.pdbx_seq_one_letter_code
_entity_poly.pdbx_strand_id
1 'polypeptide(L)'
;MASIESLKQQLKDLLILNHGDIKITEYPNLVYEGRELDFNLGQLNQLIQQVYSEIDWRPYEIINTKLELVIRKGILSTDQFEEIVSLVGDSINRNIVEQYIVAELTKRNFKPREINHPDPLSIQNKWMTDVVWPEYKESLIEVEWLGEKASSLSKLADISFNNRDDAKYFLRNGNYLPGLVTALTKSATRADEFARIIEEEFDSEKRYLRILYKLNPRLPFRFEDELYSDVSVLLQKACDTPQGYHALLESYRKGILQIWIQEADPVVALNLSTQYDLNSFLRFLYKTDSTLPFYIENHRFLTPDALADYAKKDFSIWLSVAESMAAKNIQEWFTGIGKEDWNDQITDSYAFLSHAGYYSEREIRLAMVQALFHIINLLSDKPRLKIDQEKVQLLSVNGGAVLNHQISISLKNEGYVKVKLYFKFLKEGISVSKDILEFNNLEGKLRENIDIVIDTFLFQKDQLYNLELVVSSVYEDITVPVEIKVIFPKKAYITKLVLYGFMTACYFGAFRFLLGVFLDYKGWLVHNPEIGNPDDVLGNSPLLSFFLFAMFILGGVFSFSLVKKYEKI
;
A
#
# COMPACT_ATOMS: atom_id res chain seq x y z
N MET A 1 61.34 57.18 -46.83
CA MET A 1 60.59 58.01 -47.80
C MET A 1 59.29 57.30 -48.07
N ALA A 2 58.18 57.80 -47.54
CA ALA A 2 56.86 57.26 -47.84
C ALA A 2 56.57 57.45 -49.34
N SER A 3 56.11 56.41 -50.02
CA SER A 3 55.63 56.50 -51.40
C SER A 3 54.13 56.23 -51.43
N ILE A 4 53.42 56.86 -52.37
CA ILE A 4 51.97 56.64 -52.55
C ILE A 4 51.68 55.14 -52.80
N GLU A 5 52.58 54.45 -53.49
CA GLU A 5 52.46 53.00 -53.75
C GLU A 5 52.62 52.17 -52.47
N SER A 6 53.55 52.53 -51.58
CA SER A 6 53.70 51.87 -50.27
C SER A 6 52.46 52.05 -49.41
N LEU A 7 51.88 53.26 -49.39
CA LEU A 7 50.66 53.54 -48.65
C LEU A 7 49.46 52.78 -49.23
N LYS A 8 49.32 52.72 -50.56
CA LYS A 8 48.28 51.92 -51.24
C LYS A 8 48.40 50.44 -50.91
N GLN A 9 49.63 49.89 -50.87
CA GLN A 9 49.85 48.49 -50.54
C GLN A 9 49.52 48.19 -49.07
N GLN A 10 49.93 49.04 -48.13
CA GLN A 10 49.57 48.89 -46.71
C GLN A 10 48.05 49.00 -46.48
N LEU A 11 47.37 49.92 -47.17
CA LEU A 11 45.92 50.04 -47.14
C LEU A 11 45.24 48.80 -47.74
N LYS A 12 45.79 48.26 -48.83
CA LYS A 12 45.31 47.03 -49.46
C LYS A 12 45.40 45.84 -48.50
N ASP A 13 46.56 45.65 -47.87
CA ASP A 13 46.78 44.55 -46.92
C ASP A 13 45.85 44.67 -45.70
N LEU A 14 45.66 45.89 -45.17
CA LEU A 14 44.69 46.10 -44.09
C LEU A 14 43.25 45.93 -44.54
N LEU A 15 42.89 46.27 -45.78
CA LEU A 15 41.52 46.11 -46.28
C LEU A 15 41.19 44.64 -46.40
N ILE A 16 42.16 43.85 -46.86
CA ILE A 16 42.06 42.40 -46.90
C ILE A 16 41.92 41.83 -45.49
N LEU A 17 42.82 42.19 -44.55
CA LEU A 17 42.80 41.64 -43.18
C LEU A 17 41.58 42.07 -42.36
N ASN A 18 40.99 43.23 -42.65
CA ASN A 18 39.77 43.71 -41.98
C ASN A 18 38.49 43.51 -42.81
N HIS A 19 38.53 42.65 -43.84
CA HIS A 19 37.35 42.26 -44.63
C HIS A 19 36.62 43.43 -45.30
N GLY A 20 37.37 44.45 -45.72
CA GLY A 20 36.85 45.61 -46.42
C GLY A 20 36.46 46.79 -45.52
N ASP A 21 36.49 46.63 -44.20
CA ASP A 21 36.12 47.67 -43.25
C ASP A 21 37.35 48.23 -42.53
N ILE A 22 37.69 49.49 -42.80
CA ILE A 22 38.75 50.19 -42.09
C ILE A 22 38.23 51.56 -41.68
N LYS A 23 38.36 51.86 -40.39
CA LYS A 23 38.33 53.23 -39.89
C LYS A 23 39.75 53.75 -39.82
N ILE A 24 40.13 54.61 -40.75
CA ILE A 24 41.51 55.11 -40.85
C ILE A 24 42.00 55.81 -39.57
N THR A 25 41.08 56.33 -38.76
CA THR A 25 41.35 56.92 -37.44
C THR A 25 41.92 55.93 -36.42
N GLU A 26 41.71 54.63 -36.61
CA GLU A 26 42.23 53.56 -35.76
C GLU A 26 43.69 53.19 -36.11
N TYR A 27 44.24 53.77 -37.18
CA TYR A 27 45.61 53.55 -37.64
C TYR A 27 46.42 54.87 -37.73
N PRO A 28 46.86 55.44 -36.58
CA PRO A 28 47.53 56.75 -36.53
C PRO A 28 48.78 56.84 -37.42
N ASN A 29 49.50 55.73 -37.61
CA ASN A 29 50.71 55.68 -38.44
C ASN A 29 50.38 55.92 -39.93
N LEU A 30 49.27 55.37 -40.42
CA LEU A 30 48.84 55.58 -41.81
C LEU A 30 48.27 56.97 -42.04
N VAL A 31 47.64 57.55 -41.01
CA VAL A 31 47.22 58.95 -41.02
C VAL A 31 48.45 59.87 -41.07
N TYR A 32 49.53 59.53 -40.36
CA TYR A 32 50.79 60.26 -40.41
C TYR A 32 51.47 60.15 -41.77
N GLU A 33 51.62 58.94 -42.32
CA GLU A 33 52.20 58.72 -43.65
C GLU A 33 51.39 59.38 -44.77
N GLY A 34 50.05 59.36 -44.68
CA GLY A 34 49.18 60.08 -45.59
C GLY A 34 49.36 61.60 -45.53
N ARG A 35 49.61 62.16 -44.34
CA ARG A 35 49.91 63.59 -44.18
C ARG A 35 51.28 63.98 -44.73
N GLU A 36 52.29 63.11 -44.61
CA GLU A 36 53.59 63.33 -45.26
C GLU A 36 53.50 63.33 -46.79
N LEU A 37 52.43 62.77 -47.34
CA LEU A 37 52.10 62.75 -48.78
C LEU A 37 51.04 63.81 -49.16
N ASP A 38 50.82 64.83 -48.31
CA ASP A 38 49.86 65.93 -48.50
C ASP A 38 48.37 65.52 -48.60
N PHE A 39 47.99 64.32 -48.14
CA PHE A 39 46.59 63.91 -48.08
C PHE A 39 45.90 64.39 -46.78
N ASN A 40 44.72 64.99 -46.92
CA ASN A 40 43.81 65.19 -45.79
C ASN A 40 42.96 63.93 -45.50
N LEU A 41 42.27 63.88 -44.36
CA LEU A 41 41.45 62.70 -43.97
C LEU A 41 40.37 62.34 -45.00
N GLY A 42 39.78 63.32 -45.67
CA GLY A 42 38.79 63.08 -46.74
C GLY A 42 39.41 62.43 -47.97
N GLN A 43 40.61 62.88 -48.37
CA GLN A 43 41.34 62.29 -49.50
C GLN A 43 41.91 60.91 -49.16
N LEU A 44 42.33 60.66 -47.91
CA LEU A 44 42.70 59.31 -47.45
C LEU A 44 41.52 58.35 -47.52
N ASN A 45 40.32 58.78 -47.12
CA ASN A 45 39.12 57.95 -47.27
C ASN A 45 38.77 57.67 -48.74
N GLN A 46 38.96 58.64 -49.64
CA GLN A 46 38.80 58.41 -51.08
C GLN A 46 39.84 57.41 -51.61
N LEU A 47 41.09 57.49 -51.13
CA LEU A 47 42.14 56.53 -51.47
C LEU A 47 41.80 55.11 -50.99
N ILE A 48 41.24 54.97 -49.78
CA ILE A 48 40.75 53.69 -49.26
C ILE A 48 39.66 53.11 -50.15
N GLN A 49 38.68 53.92 -50.56
CA GLN A 49 37.60 53.47 -51.46
C GLN A 49 38.13 53.08 -52.85
N GLN A 50 39.12 53.82 -53.35
CA GLN A 50 39.80 53.47 -54.60
C GLN A 50 40.51 52.13 -54.47
N VAL A 51 41.33 51.93 -53.43
CA VAL A 51 42.04 50.68 -53.20
C VAL A 51 41.06 49.52 -52.98
N TYR A 52 39.95 49.75 -52.29
CA TYR A 52 38.88 48.75 -52.10
C TYR A 52 38.32 48.26 -53.44
N SER A 53 38.07 49.17 -54.39
CA SER A 53 37.57 48.83 -55.73
C SER A 53 38.60 48.13 -56.62
N GLU A 54 39.89 48.27 -56.31
CA GLU A 54 41.01 47.63 -57.03
C GLU A 54 41.28 46.18 -56.53
N ILE A 55 40.66 45.75 -55.43
CA ILE A 55 40.81 44.38 -54.88
C ILE A 55 39.84 43.41 -55.57
N ASP A 56 40.36 42.27 -56.06
CA ASP A 56 39.51 41.15 -56.48
C ASP A 56 39.01 40.38 -55.25
N TRP A 57 37.75 40.59 -54.89
CA TRP A 57 37.14 40.00 -53.70
C TRP A 57 36.70 38.54 -53.87
N ARG A 58 36.60 38.04 -55.11
CA ARG A 58 36.07 36.70 -55.40
C ARG A 58 36.79 35.57 -54.65
N PRO A 59 38.12 35.53 -54.54
CA PRO A 59 38.78 34.43 -53.84
C PRO A 59 38.58 34.51 -52.31
N TYR A 60 38.39 35.71 -51.76
CA TYR A 60 38.06 35.88 -50.33
C TYR A 60 36.63 35.44 -50.00
N GLU A 61 35.67 35.63 -50.92
CA GLU A 61 34.31 35.08 -50.79
C GLU A 61 34.31 33.54 -50.78
N ILE A 62 35.17 32.90 -51.60
CA ILE A 62 35.35 31.44 -51.59
C ILE A 62 35.89 30.98 -50.23
N ILE A 63 36.91 31.67 -49.69
CA ILE A 63 37.46 31.38 -48.36
C ILE A 63 36.37 31.49 -47.30
N ASN A 64 35.62 32.59 -47.26
CA ASN A 64 34.55 32.81 -46.27
C ASN A 64 33.45 31.75 -46.36
N THR A 65 33.04 31.38 -47.56
CA THR A 65 32.00 30.36 -47.78
C THR A 65 32.41 29.01 -47.21
N LYS A 66 33.69 28.62 -47.38
CA LYS A 66 34.21 27.37 -46.85
C LYS A 66 34.50 27.44 -45.35
N LEU A 67 34.97 28.59 -44.87
CA LEU A 67 35.17 28.82 -43.45
C LEU A 67 33.87 28.80 -42.65
N GLU A 68 32.72 29.19 -43.21
CA GLU A 68 31.43 29.07 -42.51
C GLU A 68 31.12 27.64 -42.02
N LEU A 69 31.51 26.62 -42.79
CA LEU A 69 31.37 25.22 -42.36
C LEU A 69 32.32 24.87 -41.21
N VAL A 70 33.54 25.42 -41.23
CA VAL A 70 34.55 25.27 -40.17
C VAL A 70 34.08 25.98 -38.89
N ILE A 71 33.55 27.20 -39.02
CA ILE A 71 33.02 28.01 -37.93
C ILE A 71 31.89 27.27 -37.22
N ARG A 72 30.97 26.66 -37.96
CA ARG A 72 29.88 25.85 -37.39
C ARG A 72 30.39 24.62 -36.64
N LYS A 73 31.42 23.96 -37.16
CA LYS A 73 32.03 22.78 -36.51
C LYS A 73 32.94 23.14 -35.34
N GLY A 74 33.43 24.38 -35.27
CA GLY A 74 34.27 24.88 -34.19
C GLY A 74 35.73 24.35 -34.17
N ILE A 75 36.17 23.67 -35.24
CA ILE A 75 37.53 23.13 -35.43
C ILE A 75 37.95 23.24 -36.90
N LEU A 76 39.20 23.65 -37.16
CA LEU A 76 39.82 23.60 -38.49
C LEU A 76 40.81 22.44 -38.59
N SER A 77 40.59 21.51 -39.52
CA SER A 77 41.56 20.47 -39.85
C SER A 77 42.53 20.91 -40.96
N THR A 78 43.69 20.26 -41.02
CA THR A 78 44.70 20.49 -42.08
C THR A 78 44.12 20.24 -43.47
N ASP A 79 43.32 19.20 -43.64
CA ASP A 79 42.68 18.88 -44.93
C ASP A 79 41.70 19.95 -45.39
N GLN A 80 40.93 20.53 -44.45
CA GLN A 80 40.01 21.63 -44.75
C GLN A 80 40.76 22.89 -45.18
N PHE A 81 41.90 23.16 -44.55
CA PHE A 81 42.75 24.28 -44.94
C PHE A 81 43.34 24.08 -46.35
N GLU A 82 43.90 22.91 -46.65
CA GLU A 82 44.42 22.61 -48.00
C GLU A 82 43.30 22.61 -49.05
N GLU A 83 42.07 22.18 -48.71
CA GLU A 83 40.91 22.31 -49.59
C GLU A 83 40.64 23.78 -49.94
N ILE A 84 40.61 24.67 -48.94
CA ILE A 84 40.41 26.12 -49.16
C ILE A 84 41.52 26.69 -50.06
N VAL A 85 42.78 26.35 -49.79
CA VAL A 85 43.93 26.80 -50.61
C VAL A 85 43.79 26.29 -52.06
N SER A 86 43.38 25.04 -52.25
CA SER A 86 43.19 24.45 -53.58
C SER A 86 42.07 25.11 -54.40
N LEU A 87 40.99 25.57 -53.72
CA LEU A 87 39.84 26.21 -54.36
C LEU A 87 40.11 27.66 -54.75
N VAL A 88 40.97 28.35 -54.00
CA VAL A 88 41.45 29.69 -54.35
C VAL A 88 42.45 29.64 -55.52
N GLY A 89 43.19 28.53 -55.64
CA GLY A 89 44.16 28.29 -56.71
C GLY A 89 45.28 29.35 -56.74
N ASP A 90 45.79 29.66 -57.94
CA ASP A 90 46.85 30.66 -58.14
C ASP A 90 46.35 32.11 -58.09
N SER A 91 45.06 32.34 -57.77
CA SER A 91 44.45 33.67 -57.76
C SER A 91 45.03 34.59 -56.69
N ILE A 92 45.52 34.02 -55.59
CA ILE A 92 46.11 34.73 -54.46
C ILE A 92 47.29 33.92 -53.92
N ASN A 93 48.35 34.60 -53.47
CA ASN A 93 49.48 33.94 -52.79
C ASN A 93 49.02 33.20 -51.52
N ARG A 94 49.47 31.96 -51.35
CA ARG A 94 49.18 31.11 -50.17
C ARG A 94 49.38 31.84 -48.84
N ASN A 95 50.44 32.64 -48.68
CA ASN A 95 50.69 33.38 -47.44
C ASN A 95 49.58 34.40 -47.11
N ILE A 96 48.97 35.01 -48.13
CA ILE A 96 47.86 35.96 -47.94
C ILE A 96 46.58 35.21 -47.57
N VAL A 97 46.36 34.02 -48.14
CA VAL A 97 45.26 33.12 -47.77
C VAL A 97 45.40 32.68 -46.31
N GLU A 98 46.59 32.29 -45.89
CA GLU A 98 46.90 31.91 -44.50
C GLU A 98 46.60 33.05 -43.53
N GLN A 99 47.12 34.26 -43.79
CA GLN A 99 46.88 35.43 -42.94
C GLN A 99 45.40 35.81 -42.86
N TYR A 100 44.68 35.74 -43.98
CA TYR A 100 43.25 36.03 -44.03
C TYR A 100 42.41 35.01 -43.22
N ILE A 101 42.72 33.72 -43.33
CA ILE A 101 42.03 32.67 -42.56
C ILE A 101 42.30 32.83 -41.06
N VAL A 102 43.55 33.08 -40.67
CA VAL A 102 43.91 33.31 -39.26
C VAL A 102 43.17 34.53 -38.69
N ALA A 103 43.05 35.61 -39.47
CA ALA A 103 42.27 36.78 -39.07
C ALA A 103 40.78 36.46 -38.87
N GLU A 104 40.14 35.72 -39.79
CA GLU A 104 38.74 35.29 -39.64
C GLU A 104 38.55 34.39 -38.42
N LEU A 105 39.41 33.38 -38.22
CA LEU A 105 39.34 32.50 -37.06
C LEU A 105 39.45 33.28 -35.75
N THR A 106 40.40 34.22 -35.67
CA THR A 106 40.61 35.06 -34.49
C THR A 106 39.40 35.94 -34.21
N LYS A 107 38.82 36.57 -35.24
CA LYS A 107 37.60 37.37 -35.15
C LYS A 107 36.39 36.57 -34.65
N ARG A 108 36.35 35.26 -34.93
CA ARG A 108 35.30 34.33 -34.51
C ARG A 108 35.61 33.59 -33.20
N ASN A 109 36.55 34.08 -32.41
CA ASN A 109 36.96 33.51 -31.10
C ASN A 109 37.59 32.10 -31.17
N PHE A 110 38.14 31.69 -32.31
CA PHE A 110 39.01 30.52 -32.35
C PHE A 110 40.35 30.86 -31.70
N LYS A 111 40.93 29.88 -31.02
CA LYS A 111 42.27 30.00 -30.43
C LYS A 111 43.17 28.87 -30.93
N PRO A 112 44.46 29.13 -31.17
CA PRO A 112 45.42 28.07 -31.42
C PRO A 112 45.57 27.23 -30.13
N ARG A 113 45.48 25.91 -30.25
CA ARG A 113 45.53 24.96 -29.12
C ARG A 113 46.82 24.14 -29.13
N GLU A 114 46.89 23.15 -30.03
CA GLU A 114 48.11 22.37 -30.23
C GLU A 114 49.09 23.20 -31.05
N ILE A 115 50.15 23.69 -30.39
CA ILE A 115 51.20 24.51 -31.00
C ILE A 115 52.16 23.56 -31.73
N ASN A 116 51.99 23.44 -33.04
CA ASN A 116 52.83 22.62 -33.93
C ASN A 116 53.90 23.45 -34.64
N HIS A 117 53.81 24.77 -34.55
CA HIS A 117 54.72 25.72 -35.18
C HIS A 117 55.19 26.77 -34.16
N PRO A 118 56.45 27.28 -34.24
CA PRO A 118 56.98 28.25 -33.29
C PRO A 118 56.20 29.57 -33.22
N ASP A 119 55.58 29.96 -34.34
CA ASP A 119 54.65 31.08 -34.39
C ASP A 119 53.27 30.66 -33.83
N PRO A 120 52.81 31.26 -32.71
CA PRO A 120 51.53 30.94 -32.10
C PRO A 120 50.33 31.24 -33.01
N LEU A 121 50.46 32.14 -33.98
CA LEU A 121 49.41 32.49 -34.93
C LEU A 121 49.51 31.73 -36.26
N SER A 122 50.41 30.75 -36.36
CA SER A 122 50.52 29.92 -37.55
C SER A 122 49.25 29.09 -37.78
N ILE A 123 48.83 28.98 -39.04
CA ILE A 123 47.72 28.11 -39.45
C ILE A 123 48.03 26.62 -39.22
N GLN A 124 49.31 26.27 -39.07
CA GLN A 124 49.76 24.90 -38.78
C GLN A 124 49.44 24.45 -37.35
N ASN A 125 49.15 25.40 -36.45
CA ASN A 125 48.62 25.09 -35.13
C ASN A 125 47.17 24.62 -35.25
N LYS A 126 46.67 23.77 -34.34
CA LYS A 126 45.26 23.39 -34.37
C LYS A 126 44.38 24.51 -33.83
N TRP A 127 43.46 25.01 -34.66
CA TRP A 127 42.53 26.08 -34.31
C TRP A 127 41.18 25.52 -33.88
N MET A 128 40.76 25.86 -32.65
CA MET A 128 39.46 25.42 -32.10
C MET A 128 38.81 26.50 -31.24
N THR A 129 37.48 26.48 -31.20
CA THR A 129 36.69 27.30 -30.26
C THR A 129 36.87 26.83 -28.81
N ASP A 130 36.51 27.68 -27.85
CA ASP A 130 36.48 27.26 -26.42
C ASP A 130 35.43 26.17 -26.14
N VAL A 131 34.44 26.01 -27.03
CA VAL A 131 33.35 25.03 -26.89
C VAL A 131 33.79 23.62 -27.30
N VAL A 132 34.51 23.48 -28.42
CA VAL A 132 34.90 22.17 -28.98
C VAL A 132 36.16 21.61 -28.33
N TRP A 133 36.98 22.48 -27.74
CA TRP A 133 38.26 22.08 -27.14
C TRP A 133 38.15 21.04 -26.00
N PRO A 134 37.19 21.15 -25.05
CA PRO A 134 36.98 20.12 -24.04
C PRO A 134 36.61 18.75 -24.64
N GLU A 135 35.68 18.72 -25.60
CA GLU A 135 35.23 17.47 -26.26
C GLU A 135 36.38 16.79 -27.01
N TYR A 136 37.18 17.59 -27.72
CA TYR A 136 38.36 17.08 -28.40
C TYR A 136 39.41 16.52 -27.42
N LYS A 137 39.62 17.18 -26.27
CA LYS A 137 40.51 16.67 -25.22
C LYS A 137 40.03 15.36 -24.60
N GLU A 138 38.73 15.20 -24.43
CA GLU A 138 38.12 13.96 -23.94
C GLU A 138 38.29 12.83 -24.98
N SER A 139 38.18 13.14 -26.27
CA SER A 139 38.37 12.15 -27.35
C SER A 139 39.80 11.60 -27.48
N LEU A 140 40.81 12.27 -26.92
CA LEU A 140 42.22 11.86 -27.03
C LEU A 140 42.64 10.77 -26.03
N ILE A 141 41.88 10.57 -24.95
CA ILE A 141 42.20 9.61 -23.91
C ILE A 141 41.23 8.44 -24.03
N GLU A 142 41.71 7.37 -24.65
CA GLU A 142 40.98 6.10 -24.70
C GLU A 142 41.52 5.15 -23.63
N VAL A 143 40.62 4.55 -22.86
CA VAL A 143 40.93 3.45 -21.96
C VAL A 143 40.18 2.20 -22.40
N GLU A 144 40.77 1.03 -22.15
CA GLU A 144 40.11 -0.25 -22.43
C GLU A 144 39.36 -0.73 -21.19
N TRP A 145 38.09 -1.11 -21.37
CA TRP A 145 37.24 -1.67 -20.33
C TRP A 145 36.42 -2.81 -20.90
N LEU A 146 36.52 -4.00 -20.30
CA LEU A 146 35.80 -5.21 -20.71
C LEU A 146 35.94 -5.54 -22.22
N GLY A 147 37.12 -5.28 -22.80
CA GLY A 147 37.41 -5.53 -24.22
C GLY A 147 36.91 -4.45 -25.18
N GLU A 148 36.31 -3.36 -24.69
CA GLU A 148 35.86 -2.22 -25.48
C GLU A 148 36.59 -0.93 -25.08
N LYS A 149 36.73 0.00 -26.03
CA LYS A 149 37.36 1.30 -25.79
C LYS A 149 36.35 2.33 -25.29
N ALA A 150 36.71 3.06 -24.24
CA ALA A 150 35.94 4.17 -23.71
C ALA A 150 36.77 5.46 -23.72
N SER A 151 36.18 6.54 -24.22
CA SER A 151 36.73 7.90 -24.17
C SER A 151 36.04 8.80 -23.13
N SER A 152 35.04 8.28 -22.41
CA SER A 152 34.29 9.02 -21.39
C SER A 152 33.75 8.10 -20.30
N LEU A 153 33.39 8.68 -19.15
CA LEU A 153 32.74 7.95 -18.06
C LEU A 153 31.40 7.35 -18.49
N SER A 154 30.62 8.08 -19.30
CA SER A 154 29.35 7.59 -19.81
C SER A 154 29.54 6.36 -20.69
N LYS A 155 30.58 6.35 -21.54
CA LYS A 155 30.89 5.18 -22.37
C LYS A 155 31.35 3.97 -21.53
N LEU A 156 32.09 4.18 -20.44
CA LEU A 156 32.40 3.12 -19.48
C LEU A 156 31.13 2.52 -18.86
N ALA A 157 30.15 3.37 -18.55
CA ALA A 157 28.86 2.92 -18.04
C ALA A 157 28.10 2.08 -19.09
N ASP A 158 28.04 2.55 -20.35
CA ASP A 158 27.35 1.83 -21.43
C ASP A 158 27.96 0.44 -21.67
N ILE A 159 29.30 0.34 -21.68
CA ILE A 159 30.00 -0.94 -21.79
C ILE A 159 29.66 -1.84 -20.58
N SER A 160 29.66 -1.28 -19.37
CA SER A 160 29.31 -2.02 -18.14
C SER A 160 27.84 -2.46 -18.10
N PHE A 161 26.95 -1.70 -18.74
CA PHE A 161 25.53 -2.01 -18.86
C PHE A 161 25.28 -3.19 -19.81
N ASN A 162 25.99 -3.20 -20.94
CA ASN A 162 25.90 -4.24 -21.95
C ASN A 162 26.54 -5.56 -21.49
N ASN A 163 27.67 -5.47 -20.77
CA ASN A 163 28.43 -6.62 -20.27
C ASN A 163 28.26 -6.80 -18.75
N ARG A 164 27.01 -6.96 -18.29
CA ARG A 164 26.64 -6.94 -16.86
C ARG A 164 27.44 -7.90 -15.98
N ASP A 165 27.55 -9.17 -16.36
CA ASP A 165 28.17 -10.19 -15.49
C ASP A 165 29.67 -9.97 -15.33
N ASP A 166 30.36 -9.62 -16.42
CA ASP A 166 31.78 -9.26 -16.39
C ASP A 166 32.00 -7.98 -15.59
N ALA A 167 31.19 -6.95 -15.83
CA ALA A 167 31.24 -5.70 -15.07
C ALA A 167 31.08 -5.96 -13.57
N LYS A 168 30.09 -6.78 -13.17
CA LYS A 168 29.90 -7.19 -11.77
C LYS A 168 31.09 -7.96 -11.20
N TYR A 169 31.80 -8.75 -12.01
CA TYR A 169 32.98 -9.48 -11.57
C TYR A 169 34.17 -8.52 -11.32
N PHE A 170 34.48 -7.65 -12.29
CA PHE A 170 35.63 -6.74 -12.19
C PHE A 170 35.42 -5.65 -11.14
N LEU A 171 34.19 -5.15 -10.95
CA LEU A 171 33.86 -4.13 -9.94
C LEU A 171 33.89 -4.65 -8.49
N ARG A 172 34.26 -5.92 -8.28
CA ARG A 172 34.58 -6.45 -6.95
C ARG A 172 35.89 -5.89 -6.40
N ASN A 173 36.79 -5.45 -7.28
CA ASN A 173 38.15 -5.06 -6.92
C ASN A 173 38.39 -3.58 -7.24
N GLY A 174 38.81 -2.83 -6.21
CA GLY A 174 39.08 -1.39 -6.29
C GLY A 174 40.25 -0.99 -7.20
N ASN A 175 41.00 -1.95 -7.74
CA ASN A 175 42.16 -1.65 -8.59
C ASN A 175 41.80 -1.34 -10.05
N TYR A 176 40.61 -1.75 -10.52
CA TYR A 176 40.26 -1.63 -11.94
C TYR A 176 39.66 -0.27 -12.27
N LEU A 177 38.45 0.02 -11.78
CA LEU A 177 37.69 1.21 -12.18
C LEU A 177 38.35 2.55 -11.81
N PRO A 178 38.88 2.77 -10.59
CA PRO A 178 39.47 4.06 -10.21
C PRO A 178 40.64 4.49 -11.08
N GLY A 179 41.46 3.54 -11.57
CA GLY A 179 42.54 3.83 -12.52
C GLY A 179 42.01 4.37 -13.84
N LEU A 180 40.94 3.78 -14.37
CA LEU A 180 40.27 4.22 -15.61
C LEU A 180 39.60 5.59 -15.43
N VAL A 181 38.92 5.82 -14.30
CA VAL A 181 38.31 7.12 -13.98
C VAL A 181 39.36 8.21 -13.87
N THR A 182 40.50 7.94 -13.23
CA THR A 182 41.61 8.88 -13.11
C THR A 182 42.18 9.23 -14.48
N ALA A 183 42.38 8.24 -15.35
CA ALA A 183 42.89 8.46 -16.70
C ALA A 183 41.95 9.35 -17.52
N LEU A 184 40.65 9.06 -17.51
CA LEU A 184 39.64 9.80 -18.29
C LEU A 184 39.37 11.22 -17.76
N THR A 185 39.35 11.40 -16.43
CA THR A 185 38.95 12.69 -15.82
C THR A 185 40.11 13.54 -15.33
N LYS A 186 41.31 12.97 -15.22
CA LYS A 186 42.48 13.56 -14.56
C LYS A 186 42.19 14.02 -13.11
N SER A 187 41.22 13.38 -12.45
CA SER A 187 40.77 13.73 -11.09
C SER A 187 40.84 12.52 -10.15
N ALA A 188 41.80 12.56 -9.22
CA ALA A 188 41.90 11.55 -8.16
C ALA A 188 40.69 11.59 -7.21
N THR A 189 40.12 12.78 -6.96
CA THR A 189 38.93 12.95 -6.13
C THR A 189 37.73 12.23 -6.73
N ARG A 190 37.49 12.36 -8.04
CA ARG A 190 36.42 11.60 -8.70
C ARG A 190 36.66 10.10 -8.64
N ALA A 191 37.90 9.65 -8.77
CA ALA A 191 38.24 8.23 -8.65
C ALA A 191 38.04 7.68 -7.22
N ASP A 192 38.37 8.46 -6.20
CA ASP A 192 38.15 8.12 -4.77
C ASP A 192 36.67 7.84 -4.48
N GLU A 193 35.75 8.61 -5.09
CA GLU A 193 34.32 8.40 -4.93
C GLU A 193 33.88 7.00 -5.37
N PHE A 194 34.44 6.46 -6.46
CA PHE A 194 34.14 5.10 -6.92
C PHE A 194 34.85 4.05 -6.08
N ALA A 195 36.08 4.33 -5.62
CA ALA A 195 36.81 3.44 -4.70
C ALA A 195 36.01 3.22 -3.41
N ARG A 196 35.47 4.29 -2.81
CA ARG A 196 34.62 4.20 -1.61
C ARG A 196 33.38 3.34 -1.83
N ILE A 197 32.71 3.46 -2.98
CA ILE A 197 31.55 2.60 -3.27
C ILE A 197 31.96 1.12 -3.28
N ILE A 198 33.13 0.79 -3.84
CA ILE A 198 33.65 -0.59 -3.89
C ILE A 198 34.00 -1.12 -2.50
N GLU A 199 34.55 -0.27 -1.63
CA GLU A 199 34.93 -0.61 -0.26
C GLU A 199 33.74 -0.72 0.70
N GLU A 200 32.76 0.18 0.58
CA GLU A 200 31.65 0.31 1.53
C GLU A 200 30.44 -0.57 1.18
N GLU A 201 30.15 -0.81 -0.10
CA GLU A 201 28.96 -1.56 -0.53
C GLU A 201 29.29 -3.04 -0.73
N PHE A 202 28.95 -3.89 0.24
CA PHE A 202 29.25 -5.33 0.20
C PHE A 202 28.35 -6.12 -0.77
N ASP A 203 27.15 -5.65 -1.06
CA ASP A 203 26.27 -6.32 -2.01
C ASP A 203 26.74 -6.08 -3.45
N SER A 204 27.09 -7.16 -4.15
CA SER A 204 27.64 -7.07 -5.51
C SER A 204 26.69 -6.44 -6.53
N GLU A 205 25.37 -6.61 -6.38
CA GLU A 205 24.38 -6.02 -7.27
C GLU A 205 24.24 -4.52 -6.99
N LYS A 206 24.12 -4.14 -5.71
CA LYS A 206 24.03 -2.73 -5.32
C LYS A 206 25.27 -1.95 -5.73
N ARG A 207 26.44 -2.52 -5.48
CA ARG A 207 27.73 -1.93 -5.85
C ARG A 207 27.78 -1.67 -7.34
N TYR A 208 27.45 -2.68 -8.15
CA TYR A 208 27.40 -2.56 -9.61
C TYR A 208 26.46 -1.43 -10.04
N LEU A 209 25.22 -1.41 -9.54
CA LEU A 209 24.24 -0.41 -9.95
C LEU A 209 24.61 1.01 -9.49
N ARG A 210 25.15 1.18 -8.27
CA ARG A 210 25.62 2.48 -7.78
C ARG A 210 26.73 3.03 -8.66
N ILE A 211 27.70 2.19 -9.00
CA ILE A 211 28.79 2.56 -9.90
C ILE A 211 28.23 2.90 -11.28
N LEU A 212 27.35 2.05 -11.82
CA LEU A 212 26.78 2.19 -13.15
C LEU A 212 26.04 3.52 -13.31
N TYR A 213 25.07 3.82 -12.44
CA TYR A 213 24.27 5.04 -12.55
C TYR A 213 25.06 6.29 -12.15
N LYS A 214 26.07 6.16 -11.29
CA LYS A 214 26.99 7.27 -11.01
C LYS A 214 27.91 7.59 -12.21
N LEU A 215 28.27 6.60 -13.02
CA LEU A 215 29.01 6.81 -14.28
C LEU A 215 28.12 7.41 -15.38
N ASN A 216 26.86 6.96 -15.47
CA ASN A 216 25.86 7.50 -16.41
C ASN A 216 24.44 7.43 -15.84
N PRO A 217 23.91 8.54 -15.30
CA PRO A 217 22.55 8.58 -14.74
C PRO A 217 21.43 8.36 -15.76
N ARG A 218 21.73 8.48 -17.07
CA ARG A 218 20.74 8.36 -18.15
C ARG A 218 20.49 6.92 -18.60
N LEU A 219 21.20 5.95 -18.02
CA LEU A 219 21.01 4.55 -18.37
C LEU A 219 19.62 4.06 -17.96
N PRO A 220 18.96 3.21 -18.77
CA PRO A 220 17.69 2.64 -18.41
C PRO A 220 17.84 1.58 -17.31
N PHE A 221 16.81 1.43 -16.49
CA PHE A 221 16.70 0.37 -15.52
C PHE A 221 16.23 -0.93 -16.17
N ARG A 222 16.95 -2.02 -15.88
CA ARG A 222 16.58 -3.36 -16.35
C ARG A 222 15.65 -4.03 -15.34
N PHE A 223 14.43 -4.31 -15.76
CA PHE A 223 13.40 -4.95 -14.93
C PHE A 223 12.67 -6.02 -15.75
N GLU A 224 12.66 -7.27 -15.26
CA GLU A 224 12.02 -8.42 -15.93
C GLU A 224 12.33 -8.51 -17.43
N ASP A 225 13.63 -8.39 -17.77
CA ASP A 225 14.19 -8.41 -19.14
C ASP A 225 13.83 -7.22 -20.05
N GLU A 226 13.04 -6.26 -19.57
CA GLU A 226 12.72 -5.01 -20.25
C GLU A 226 13.57 -3.84 -19.71
N LEU A 227 13.66 -2.77 -20.51
CA LEU A 227 14.44 -1.56 -20.20
C LEU A 227 13.52 -0.35 -20.02
N TYR A 228 13.71 0.37 -18.92
CA TYR A 228 12.87 1.50 -18.54
C TYR A 228 13.71 2.76 -18.31
N SER A 229 13.44 3.81 -19.05
CA SER A 229 14.09 5.13 -18.86
C SER A 229 13.28 6.08 -17.98
N ASP A 230 12.03 5.75 -17.67
CA ASP A 230 11.09 6.58 -16.90
C ASP A 230 10.53 5.76 -15.73
N VAL A 231 10.58 6.34 -14.53
CA VAL A 231 10.14 5.67 -13.30
C VAL A 231 8.62 5.41 -13.34
N SER A 232 7.83 6.37 -13.80
CA SER A 232 6.37 6.25 -13.86
C SER A 232 5.96 5.13 -14.81
N VAL A 233 6.62 5.02 -15.98
CA VAL A 233 6.38 3.95 -16.95
C VAL A 233 6.71 2.58 -16.36
N LEU A 234 7.83 2.46 -15.62
CA LEU A 234 8.18 1.24 -14.89
C LEU A 234 7.10 0.87 -13.88
N LEU A 235 6.66 1.82 -13.04
CA LEU A 235 5.67 1.56 -12.00
C LEU A 235 4.33 1.10 -12.59
N GLN A 236 3.85 1.75 -13.66
CA GLN A 236 2.61 1.36 -14.34
C GLN A 236 2.71 -0.06 -14.89
N LYS A 237 3.77 -0.36 -15.63
CA LYS A 237 3.98 -1.66 -16.26
C LYS A 237 4.17 -2.79 -15.25
N ALA A 238 4.93 -2.55 -14.18
CA ALA A 238 5.10 -3.52 -13.10
C ALA A 238 3.77 -3.80 -12.38
N CYS A 239 2.95 -2.76 -12.17
CA CYS A 239 1.65 -2.88 -11.51
C CYS A 239 0.51 -3.38 -12.41
N ASP A 240 0.78 -3.80 -13.65
CA ASP A 240 -0.24 -4.41 -14.51
C ASP A 240 -0.48 -5.89 -14.18
N THR A 241 0.51 -6.57 -13.59
CA THR A 241 0.44 -7.99 -13.25
C THR A 241 0.84 -8.24 -11.79
N PRO A 242 0.28 -9.27 -11.12
CA PRO A 242 0.71 -9.63 -9.77
C PRO A 242 2.21 -9.97 -9.69
N GLN A 243 2.75 -10.67 -10.69
CA GLN A 243 4.16 -11.06 -10.72
C GLN A 243 5.07 -9.83 -10.78
N GLY A 244 4.79 -8.90 -11.72
CA GLY A 244 5.55 -7.65 -11.84
C GLY A 244 5.46 -6.81 -10.57
N TYR A 245 4.30 -6.72 -9.93
CA TYR A 245 4.13 -5.98 -8.67
C TYR A 245 5.01 -6.57 -7.55
N HIS A 246 5.02 -7.90 -7.42
CA HIS A 246 5.86 -8.57 -6.43
C HIS A 246 7.36 -8.45 -6.75
N ALA A 247 7.75 -8.55 -8.02
CA ALA A 247 9.14 -8.34 -8.44
C ALA A 247 9.61 -6.91 -8.16
N LEU A 248 8.76 -5.92 -8.37
CA LEU A 248 9.04 -4.52 -8.06
C LEU A 248 9.18 -4.30 -6.55
N LEU A 249 8.28 -4.87 -5.74
CA LEU A 249 8.36 -4.85 -4.28
C LEU A 249 9.68 -5.48 -3.79
N GLU A 250 10.09 -6.61 -4.35
CA GLU A 250 11.34 -7.26 -3.98
C GLU A 250 12.57 -6.43 -4.40
N SER A 251 12.52 -5.77 -5.56
CA SER A 251 13.54 -4.80 -5.97
C SER A 251 13.64 -3.63 -4.99
N TYR A 252 12.50 -3.11 -4.54
CA TYR A 252 12.43 -2.05 -3.52
C TYR A 252 12.98 -2.52 -2.18
N ARG A 253 12.55 -3.69 -1.68
CA ARG A 253 13.04 -4.28 -0.41
C ARG A 253 14.54 -4.49 -0.41
N LYS A 254 15.08 -4.90 -1.55
CA LYS A 254 16.53 -5.06 -1.72
C LYS A 254 17.26 -3.74 -1.82
N GLY A 255 16.60 -2.59 -1.97
CA GLY A 255 17.29 -1.31 -2.13
C GLY A 255 17.82 -1.07 -3.56
N ILE A 256 17.43 -1.90 -4.53
CA ILE A 256 17.94 -1.88 -5.91
C ILE A 256 17.29 -0.73 -6.69
N LEU A 257 15.97 -0.61 -6.58
CA LEU A 257 15.20 0.40 -7.29
C LEU A 257 15.63 1.83 -6.88
N GLN A 258 15.92 2.01 -5.59
CA GLN A 258 16.30 3.29 -4.98
C GLN A 258 17.61 3.82 -5.56
N ILE A 259 18.59 2.95 -5.81
CA ILE A 259 19.88 3.32 -6.39
C ILE A 259 19.68 3.98 -7.76
N TRP A 260 18.81 3.40 -8.58
CA TRP A 260 18.51 3.98 -9.88
C TRP A 260 17.75 5.30 -9.75
N ILE A 261 16.65 5.33 -8.99
CA ILE A 261 15.80 6.51 -8.85
C ILE A 261 16.58 7.71 -8.30
N GLN A 262 17.47 7.51 -7.33
CA GLN A 262 18.28 8.58 -6.73
C GLN A 262 19.15 9.33 -7.75
N GLU A 263 19.67 8.62 -8.75
CA GLU A 263 20.54 9.19 -9.78
C GLU A 263 19.74 9.66 -11.00
N ALA A 264 18.74 8.89 -11.43
CA ALA A 264 17.99 9.13 -12.67
C ALA A 264 16.87 10.16 -12.52
N ASP A 265 16.18 10.20 -11.37
CA ASP A 265 15.07 11.12 -11.11
C ASP A 265 15.10 11.64 -9.65
N PRO A 266 15.88 12.70 -9.38
CA PRO A 266 15.98 13.28 -8.05
C PRO A 266 14.65 13.80 -7.48
N VAL A 267 13.67 14.11 -8.34
CA VAL A 267 12.35 14.61 -7.91
C VAL A 267 11.55 13.46 -7.32
N VAL A 268 11.46 12.34 -8.05
CA VAL A 268 10.78 11.13 -7.57
C VAL A 268 11.55 10.51 -6.38
N ALA A 269 12.87 10.67 -6.32
CA ALA A 269 13.67 10.22 -5.19
C ALA A 269 13.25 10.84 -3.85
N LEU A 270 12.64 12.04 -3.84
CA LEU A 270 12.12 12.67 -2.62
C LEU A 270 10.94 11.89 -2.00
N ASN A 271 10.28 11.03 -2.78
CA ASN A 271 9.18 10.18 -2.30
C ASN A 271 9.69 8.91 -1.59
N LEU A 272 10.97 8.56 -1.75
CA LEU A 272 11.56 7.37 -1.12
C LEU A 272 11.69 7.55 0.38
N SER A 273 11.40 6.48 1.12
CA SER A 273 11.69 6.39 2.55
C SER A 273 13.05 5.74 2.82
N THR A 274 13.57 5.94 4.02
CA THR A 274 14.76 5.23 4.51
C THR A 274 14.48 3.76 4.88
N GLN A 275 13.21 3.41 5.05
CA GLN A 275 12.72 2.06 5.33
C GLN A 275 12.45 1.29 4.04
N TYR A 276 12.64 -0.03 4.09
CA TYR A 276 12.53 -0.95 2.95
C TYR A 276 11.39 -1.97 3.13
N ASP A 277 10.36 -1.64 3.90
CA ASP A 277 9.20 -2.51 4.14
C ASP A 277 8.06 -2.27 3.13
N LEU A 278 6.98 -3.06 3.26
CA LEU A 278 5.82 -2.97 2.35
C LEU A 278 5.11 -1.62 2.46
N ASN A 279 4.90 -1.09 3.66
CA ASN A 279 4.23 0.20 3.83
C ASN A 279 5.04 1.35 3.22
N SER A 280 6.36 1.30 3.37
CA SER A 280 7.31 2.20 2.74
C SER A 280 7.23 2.14 1.21
N PHE A 281 7.16 0.94 0.65
CA PHE A 281 6.94 0.73 -0.78
C PHE A 281 5.61 1.31 -1.25
N LEU A 282 4.51 1.04 -0.53
CA LEU A 282 3.18 1.56 -0.87
C LEU A 282 3.15 3.10 -0.80
N ARG A 283 3.77 3.71 0.22
CA ARG A 283 3.92 5.16 0.31
C ARG A 283 4.67 5.73 -0.89
N PHE A 284 5.80 5.13 -1.25
CA PHE A 284 6.56 5.53 -2.43
C PHE A 284 5.71 5.41 -3.70
N LEU A 285 5.02 4.27 -3.87
CA LEU A 285 4.19 3.97 -5.03
C LEU A 285 3.11 5.04 -5.23
N TYR A 286 2.30 5.31 -4.20
CA TYR A 286 1.16 6.21 -4.32
C TYR A 286 1.50 7.70 -4.21
N LYS A 287 2.64 8.06 -3.62
CA LYS A 287 3.18 9.43 -3.74
C LYS A 287 3.68 9.73 -5.15
N THR A 288 4.10 8.70 -5.89
CA THR A 288 4.59 8.86 -7.25
C THR A 288 3.44 8.85 -8.25
N ASP A 289 2.51 7.90 -8.13
CA ASP A 289 1.28 7.85 -8.93
C ASP A 289 0.13 7.26 -8.10
N SER A 290 -0.84 8.11 -7.77
CA SER A 290 -2.01 7.73 -6.97
C SER A 290 -3.06 6.90 -7.74
N THR A 291 -2.90 6.76 -9.06
CA THR A 291 -3.82 5.98 -9.91
C THR A 291 -3.43 4.51 -10.02
N LEU A 292 -2.27 4.13 -9.47
CA LEU A 292 -1.80 2.75 -9.48
C LEU A 292 -2.72 1.82 -8.66
N PRO A 293 -2.87 0.55 -9.07
CA PRO A 293 -3.71 -0.40 -8.36
C PRO A 293 -3.14 -0.78 -6.98
N PHE A 294 -4.02 -1.27 -6.12
CA PHE A 294 -3.66 -1.96 -4.89
C PHE A 294 -3.81 -3.47 -5.06
N TYR A 295 -2.86 -4.21 -4.50
CA TYR A 295 -2.84 -5.67 -4.57
C TYR A 295 -3.09 -6.28 -3.20
N ILE A 296 -4.02 -7.24 -3.16
CA ILE A 296 -4.21 -8.15 -2.03
C ILE A 296 -4.07 -9.56 -2.58
N GLU A 297 -3.04 -10.27 -2.11
CA GLU A 297 -2.60 -11.52 -2.71
C GLU A 297 -2.39 -11.36 -4.22
N ASN A 298 -3.12 -12.12 -5.05
CA ASN A 298 -3.05 -12.07 -6.51
C ASN A 298 -4.16 -11.23 -7.15
N HIS A 299 -4.96 -10.52 -6.34
CA HIS A 299 -6.08 -9.71 -6.83
C HIS A 299 -5.67 -8.24 -6.96
N ARG A 300 -5.99 -7.67 -8.12
CA ARG A 300 -5.72 -6.27 -8.49
C ARG A 300 -6.98 -5.43 -8.29
N PHE A 301 -6.87 -4.34 -7.53
CA PHE A 301 -7.95 -3.39 -7.28
C PHE A 301 -7.55 -1.99 -7.72
N LEU A 302 -8.26 -1.44 -8.71
CA LEU A 302 -8.02 -0.06 -9.18
C LEU A 302 -8.65 0.98 -8.26
N THR A 303 -9.72 0.63 -7.56
CA THR A 303 -10.44 1.53 -6.66
C THR A 303 -10.85 0.81 -5.38
N PRO A 304 -10.99 1.54 -4.25
CA PRO A 304 -11.50 0.97 -3.01
C PRO A 304 -12.90 0.37 -3.17
N ASP A 305 -13.78 0.97 -3.98
CA ASP A 305 -15.10 0.43 -4.28
C ASP A 305 -15.01 -0.96 -4.94
N ALA A 306 -14.07 -1.16 -5.86
CA ALA A 306 -13.87 -2.47 -6.50
C ALA A 306 -13.42 -3.53 -5.48
N LEU A 307 -12.60 -3.15 -4.49
CA LEU A 307 -12.23 -4.03 -3.38
C LEU A 307 -13.46 -4.41 -2.55
N ALA A 308 -14.28 -3.43 -2.17
CA ALA A 308 -15.48 -3.66 -1.37
C ALA A 308 -16.49 -4.55 -2.11
N ASP A 309 -16.73 -4.30 -3.39
CA ASP A 309 -17.67 -5.07 -4.21
C ASP A 309 -17.19 -6.51 -4.46
N TYR A 310 -15.88 -6.73 -4.57
CA TYR A 310 -15.31 -8.07 -4.65
C TYR A 310 -15.48 -8.81 -3.32
N ALA A 311 -15.09 -8.19 -2.21
CA ALA A 311 -15.19 -8.79 -0.88
C ALA A 311 -16.65 -9.09 -0.47
N LYS A 312 -17.64 -8.33 -0.92
CA LYS A 312 -19.07 -8.65 -0.70
C LYS A 312 -19.52 -9.95 -1.34
N LYS A 313 -18.83 -10.43 -2.38
CA LYS A 313 -19.18 -11.63 -3.15
C LYS A 313 -18.33 -12.85 -2.79
N ASP A 314 -17.12 -12.64 -2.30
CA ASP A 314 -16.15 -13.69 -2.03
C ASP A 314 -15.58 -13.56 -0.60
N PHE A 315 -15.94 -14.50 0.27
CA PHE A 315 -15.44 -14.52 1.65
C PHE A 315 -13.98 -14.91 1.76
N SER A 316 -13.41 -15.58 0.75
CA SER A 316 -12.05 -16.10 0.83
C SER A 316 -11.00 -14.99 0.99
N ILE A 317 -11.27 -13.80 0.42
CA ILE A 317 -10.37 -12.65 0.51
C ILE A 317 -10.44 -11.91 1.85
N TRP A 318 -11.47 -12.15 2.68
CA TRP A 318 -11.70 -11.34 3.89
C TRP A 318 -10.55 -11.41 4.87
N LEU A 319 -9.95 -12.59 5.03
CA LEU A 319 -8.79 -12.75 5.91
C LEU A 319 -7.63 -11.87 5.43
N SER A 320 -7.36 -11.88 4.13
CA SER A 320 -6.26 -11.15 3.49
C SER A 320 -6.51 -9.63 3.53
N VAL A 321 -7.76 -9.19 3.37
CA VAL A 321 -8.15 -7.79 3.62
C VAL A 321 -7.89 -7.41 5.07
N ALA A 322 -8.33 -8.24 6.01
CA ALA A 322 -8.19 -7.95 7.43
C ALA A 322 -6.72 -7.91 7.88
N GLU A 323 -5.89 -8.80 7.35
CA GLU A 323 -4.43 -8.78 7.56
C GLU A 323 -3.80 -7.53 6.97
N SER A 324 -4.22 -7.13 5.77
CA SER A 324 -3.77 -5.90 5.12
C SER A 324 -4.15 -4.65 5.92
N MET A 325 -5.35 -4.61 6.51
CA MET A 325 -5.77 -3.54 7.44
C MET A 325 -4.96 -3.54 8.73
N ALA A 326 -4.69 -4.71 9.32
CA ALA A 326 -3.91 -4.84 10.54
C ALA A 326 -2.44 -4.40 10.34
N ALA A 327 -1.88 -4.70 9.16
CA ALA A 327 -0.55 -4.28 8.75
C ALA A 327 -0.46 -2.80 8.32
N LYS A 328 -1.61 -2.10 8.26
CA LYS A 328 -1.77 -0.72 7.77
C LYS A 328 -1.54 -0.50 6.27
N ASN A 329 -1.45 -1.57 5.48
CA ASN A 329 -1.18 -1.48 4.04
C ASN A 329 -2.32 -0.74 3.29
N ILE A 330 -3.58 -1.04 3.62
CA ILE A 330 -4.76 -0.37 3.01
C ILE A 330 -4.78 1.12 3.38
N GLN A 331 -4.34 1.46 4.59
CA GLN A 331 -4.29 2.83 5.06
C GLN A 331 -3.24 3.67 4.30
N GLU A 332 -2.12 3.06 3.90
CA GLU A 332 -1.14 3.72 3.01
C GLU A 332 -1.74 3.99 1.62
N TRP A 333 -2.55 3.06 1.10
CA TRP A 333 -3.28 3.26 -0.16
C TRP A 333 -4.29 4.40 -0.06
N PHE A 334 -5.09 4.43 1.01
CA PHE A 334 -6.09 5.49 1.25
C PHE A 334 -5.44 6.87 1.40
N THR A 335 -4.34 6.96 2.15
CA THR A 335 -3.54 8.19 2.23
C THR A 335 -3.07 8.62 0.83
N GLY A 336 -2.54 7.69 0.04
CA GLY A 336 -2.05 7.93 -1.31
C GLY A 336 -3.09 8.48 -2.28
N ILE A 337 -4.36 8.07 -2.15
CA ILE A 337 -5.48 8.58 -2.97
C ILE A 337 -6.20 9.79 -2.34
N GLY A 338 -5.67 10.38 -1.27
CA GLY A 338 -6.22 11.56 -0.61
C GLY A 338 -7.47 11.29 0.26
N LYS A 339 -7.57 10.07 0.82
CA LYS A 339 -8.66 9.60 1.71
C LYS A 339 -8.17 9.34 3.14
N GLU A 340 -7.38 10.27 3.68
CA GLU A 340 -6.82 10.15 5.03
C GLU A 340 -7.92 10.08 6.11
N ASP A 341 -9.06 10.75 5.89
CA ASP A 341 -10.22 10.72 6.78
C ASP A 341 -10.83 9.32 6.97
N TRP A 342 -10.61 8.42 6.01
CA TRP A 342 -11.04 7.03 6.13
C TRP A 342 -10.16 6.24 7.10
N ASN A 343 -8.88 6.60 7.24
CA ASN A 343 -7.97 5.96 8.18
C ASN A 343 -8.34 6.25 9.63
N ASP A 344 -8.84 7.46 9.90
CA ASP A 344 -9.40 7.84 11.20
C ASP A 344 -10.64 7.00 11.50
N GLN A 345 -11.57 6.87 10.55
CA GLN A 345 -12.77 6.02 10.70
C GLN A 345 -12.45 4.54 10.91
N ILE A 346 -11.39 4.01 10.28
CA ILE A 346 -10.90 2.64 10.53
C ILE A 346 -10.46 2.52 12.00
N THR A 347 -9.71 3.49 12.50
CA THR A 347 -9.20 3.49 13.88
C THR A 347 -10.35 3.57 14.88
N ASP A 348 -11.32 4.45 14.64
CA ASP A 348 -12.52 4.60 15.47
C ASP A 348 -13.38 3.33 15.47
N SER A 349 -13.58 2.72 14.30
CA SER A 349 -14.33 1.47 14.16
C SER A 349 -13.66 0.32 14.93
N TYR A 350 -12.33 0.22 14.84
CA TYR A 350 -11.57 -0.79 15.59
C TYR A 350 -11.72 -0.61 17.10
N ALA A 351 -11.60 0.64 17.58
CA ALA A 351 -11.79 0.94 18.98
C ALA A 351 -13.21 0.57 19.42
N PHE A 352 -14.24 0.96 18.65
CA PHE A 352 -15.63 0.65 18.96
C PHE A 352 -15.89 -0.87 19.05
N LEU A 353 -15.44 -1.65 18.08
CA LEU A 353 -15.56 -3.11 18.09
C LEU A 353 -14.83 -3.75 19.28
N SER A 354 -13.64 -3.24 19.63
CA SER A 354 -12.87 -3.73 20.77
C SER A 354 -13.58 -3.46 22.11
N HIS A 355 -14.23 -2.30 22.25
CA HIS A 355 -14.96 -1.93 23.48
C HIS A 355 -16.28 -2.70 23.65
N ALA A 356 -16.82 -3.31 22.58
CA ALA A 356 -18.04 -4.10 22.65
C ALA A 356 -17.90 -5.33 23.59
N GLY A 357 -16.69 -5.89 23.71
CA GLY A 357 -16.37 -6.92 24.73
C GLY A 357 -16.92 -8.33 24.46
N TYR A 358 -17.48 -8.59 23.28
CA TYR A 358 -17.97 -9.92 22.85
C TYR A 358 -17.41 -10.40 21.51
N TYR A 359 -16.41 -9.69 20.97
CA TYR A 359 -15.58 -10.14 19.85
C TYR A 359 -14.21 -10.58 20.35
N SER A 360 -13.69 -11.69 19.84
CA SER A 360 -12.27 -12.04 19.93
C SER A 360 -11.45 -11.24 18.92
N GLU A 361 -10.12 -11.17 19.08
CA GLU A 361 -9.25 -10.41 18.17
C GLU A 361 -9.41 -10.83 16.69
N ARG A 362 -9.52 -12.13 16.43
CA ARG A 362 -9.74 -12.65 15.07
C ARG A 362 -11.09 -12.20 14.50
N GLU A 363 -12.11 -12.10 15.33
CA GLU A 363 -13.46 -11.70 14.91
C GLU A 363 -13.56 -10.18 14.75
N ILE A 364 -12.83 -9.40 15.55
CA ILE A 364 -12.66 -7.95 15.34
C ILE A 364 -12.10 -7.72 13.93
N ARG A 365 -11.08 -8.48 13.53
CA ARG A 365 -10.49 -8.39 12.18
C ARG A 365 -11.52 -8.62 11.07
N LEU A 366 -12.41 -9.62 11.21
CA LEU A 366 -13.49 -9.86 10.24
C LEU A 366 -14.56 -8.76 10.27
N ALA A 367 -14.96 -8.31 11.46
CA ALA A 367 -15.89 -7.19 11.61
C ALA A 367 -15.33 -5.88 11.05
N MET A 368 -14.00 -5.69 11.07
CA MET A 368 -13.35 -4.55 10.42
C MET A 368 -13.47 -4.57 8.90
N VAL A 369 -13.47 -5.75 8.26
CA VAL A 369 -13.75 -5.86 6.81
C VAL A 369 -15.19 -5.43 6.51
N GLN A 370 -16.14 -5.82 7.36
CA GLN A 370 -17.52 -5.34 7.23
C GLN A 370 -17.63 -3.82 7.42
N ALA A 371 -16.93 -3.27 8.42
CA ALA A 371 -16.90 -1.83 8.67
C ALA A 371 -16.27 -1.07 7.49
N LEU A 372 -15.23 -1.65 6.85
CA LEU A 372 -14.57 -1.08 5.67
C LEU A 372 -15.56 -0.81 4.52
N PHE A 373 -16.55 -1.67 4.32
CA PHE A 373 -17.57 -1.45 3.28
C PHE A 373 -18.37 -0.16 3.49
N HIS A 374 -18.62 0.21 4.74
CA HIS A 374 -19.32 1.44 5.09
C HIS A 374 -18.41 2.67 5.01
N ILE A 375 -17.14 2.50 5.36
CA ILE A 375 -16.13 3.57 5.27
C ILE A 375 -15.89 3.96 3.80
N ILE A 376 -15.73 2.95 2.92
CA ILE A 376 -15.54 3.18 1.49
C ILE A 376 -16.81 3.75 0.86
N ASN A 377 -17.99 3.22 1.21
CA ASN A 377 -19.26 3.65 0.68
C ASN A 377 -20.30 3.78 1.80
N LEU A 378 -20.61 5.03 2.16
CA LEU A 378 -21.58 5.37 3.21
C LEU A 378 -23.00 4.88 2.92
N LEU A 379 -23.34 4.63 1.63
CA LEU A 379 -24.62 4.06 1.21
C LEU A 379 -24.66 2.53 1.32
N SER A 380 -23.53 1.86 1.62
CA SER A 380 -23.53 0.42 1.87
C SER A 380 -24.41 0.11 3.08
N ASP A 381 -25.33 -0.84 2.90
CA ASP A 381 -26.18 -1.30 3.99
C ASP A 381 -25.36 -1.93 5.12
N LYS A 382 -25.61 -1.47 6.35
CA LYS A 382 -25.10 -2.13 7.56
C LYS A 382 -25.86 -3.44 7.80
N PRO A 383 -25.22 -4.49 8.31
CA PRO A 383 -25.90 -5.72 8.70
C PRO A 383 -27.06 -5.44 9.67
N ARG A 384 -28.24 -5.95 9.35
CA ARG A 384 -29.45 -5.83 10.16
C ARG A 384 -30.00 -7.20 10.49
N LEU A 385 -30.59 -7.32 11.66
CA LEU A 385 -31.18 -8.52 12.21
C LEU A 385 -32.70 -8.46 12.05
N LYS A 386 -33.29 -9.64 11.98
CA LYS A 386 -34.72 -9.86 12.02
C LYS A 386 -35.01 -10.97 13.01
N ILE A 387 -35.89 -10.68 13.96
CA ILE A 387 -36.40 -11.65 14.93
C ILE A 387 -37.77 -12.11 14.43
N ASP A 388 -38.06 -13.40 14.53
CA ASP A 388 -39.33 -13.99 14.08
C ASP A 388 -40.54 -13.55 14.92
N GLN A 389 -40.30 -13.22 16.19
CA GLN A 389 -41.30 -12.82 17.17
C GLN A 389 -41.00 -11.40 17.68
N GLU A 390 -41.93 -10.47 17.46
CA GLU A 390 -41.83 -9.10 18.02
C GLU A 390 -42.10 -9.08 19.53
N LYS A 391 -42.79 -10.09 20.06
CA LYS A 391 -43.16 -10.23 21.47
C LYS A 391 -43.29 -11.71 21.85
N VAL A 392 -42.78 -12.07 23.03
CA VAL A 392 -42.93 -13.41 23.61
C VAL A 392 -43.98 -13.35 24.73
N GLN A 393 -45.09 -14.07 24.58
CA GLN A 393 -46.17 -14.11 25.58
C GLN A 393 -46.38 -15.53 26.11
N LEU A 394 -46.03 -15.73 27.37
CA LEU A 394 -46.10 -17.00 28.09
C LEU A 394 -47.02 -16.83 29.32
N LEU A 395 -48.32 -16.63 29.05
CA LEU A 395 -49.32 -16.20 30.06
C LEU A 395 -49.94 -17.35 30.88
N SER A 396 -49.65 -18.59 30.56
CA SER A 396 -50.27 -19.77 31.19
C SER A 396 -49.25 -20.90 31.36
N VAL A 397 -48.07 -20.57 31.87
CA VAL A 397 -47.01 -21.57 32.11
C VAL A 397 -47.33 -22.33 33.40
N ASN A 398 -47.43 -23.65 33.32
CA ASN A 398 -47.63 -24.47 34.51
C ASN A 398 -46.39 -24.40 35.41
N GLY A 399 -46.58 -24.03 36.68
CA GLY A 399 -45.48 -24.02 37.64
C GLY A 399 -44.98 -25.43 37.97
N GLY A 400 -43.67 -25.55 38.24
CA GLY A 400 -43.01 -26.80 38.66
C GLY A 400 -42.29 -27.56 37.55
N ALA A 401 -41.94 -26.89 36.45
CA ALA A 401 -41.13 -27.43 35.37
C ALA A 401 -40.18 -26.36 34.78
N VAL A 402 -39.15 -26.80 34.06
CA VAL A 402 -38.33 -25.92 33.23
C VAL A 402 -38.97 -25.85 31.84
N LEU A 403 -39.26 -24.64 31.37
CA LEU A 403 -39.80 -24.38 30.05
C LEU A 403 -38.70 -23.84 29.13
N ASN A 404 -38.62 -24.35 27.91
CA ASN A 404 -37.78 -23.80 26.85
C ASN A 404 -38.68 -23.20 25.78
N HIS A 405 -38.57 -21.89 25.54
CA HIS A 405 -39.30 -21.20 24.48
C HIS A 405 -38.33 -20.77 23.38
N GLN A 406 -38.51 -21.28 22.17
CA GLN A 406 -37.60 -21.01 21.06
C GLN A 406 -37.98 -19.70 20.36
N ILE A 407 -36.98 -18.84 20.12
CA ILE A 407 -37.06 -17.70 19.21
C ILE A 407 -35.98 -17.81 18.14
N SER A 408 -36.25 -17.22 16.98
CA SER A 408 -35.36 -17.31 15.83
C SER A 408 -34.87 -15.95 15.40
N ILE A 409 -33.55 -15.83 15.31
CA ILE A 409 -32.87 -14.61 14.90
C ILE A 409 -32.21 -14.88 13.55
N SER A 410 -32.40 -13.97 12.61
CA SER A 410 -31.90 -14.09 11.24
C SER A 410 -31.26 -12.80 10.77
N LEU A 411 -30.30 -12.92 9.87
CA LEU A 411 -29.71 -11.78 9.17
C LEU A 411 -30.65 -11.34 8.04
N LYS A 412 -31.05 -10.06 8.03
CA LYS A 412 -32.01 -9.50 7.07
C LYS A 412 -31.37 -9.21 5.71
N ASN A 413 -30.11 -8.80 5.71
CA ASN A 413 -29.32 -8.41 4.54
C ASN A 413 -27.93 -9.05 4.59
N GLU A 414 -27.02 -8.61 3.75
CA GLU A 414 -25.68 -9.20 3.64
C GLU A 414 -24.72 -8.66 4.72
N GLY A 415 -23.72 -9.47 5.07
CA GLY A 415 -22.58 -9.09 5.88
C GLY A 415 -22.29 -9.99 7.08
N TYR A 416 -21.35 -9.52 7.89
CA TYR A 416 -20.90 -10.16 9.13
C TYR A 416 -21.32 -9.35 10.35
N VAL A 417 -21.92 -10.01 11.35
CA VAL A 417 -22.27 -9.38 12.63
C VAL A 417 -22.31 -10.41 13.77
N LYS A 418 -21.75 -10.04 14.92
CA LYS A 418 -22.02 -10.73 16.19
C LYS A 418 -23.02 -9.96 17.02
N VAL A 419 -23.76 -10.74 17.80
CA VAL A 419 -24.90 -10.29 18.57
C VAL A 419 -24.77 -10.81 19.99
N LYS A 420 -24.92 -9.92 20.97
CA LYS A 420 -25.00 -10.26 22.38
C LYS A 420 -26.45 -10.24 22.85
N LEU A 421 -26.86 -11.31 23.49
CA LEU A 421 -28.20 -11.54 24.02
C LEU A 421 -28.16 -11.42 25.54
N TYR A 422 -29.01 -10.55 26.09
CA TYR A 422 -29.13 -10.43 27.54
C TYR A 422 -30.50 -9.87 27.92
N PHE A 423 -30.95 -10.19 29.13
CA PHE A 423 -32.11 -9.52 29.71
C PHE A 423 -31.68 -8.22 30.36
N LYS A 424 -32.37 -7.11 30.03
CA LYS A 424 -32.08 -5.78 30.60
C LYS A 424 -32.14 -5.75 32.13
N PHE A 425 -33.07 -6.51 32.69
CA PHE A 425 -33.16 -6.77 34.13
C PHE A 425 -32.98 -8.25 34.39
N LEU A 426 -31.95 -8.59 35.17
CA LEU A 426 -31.69 -9.97 35.58
C LEU A 426 -32.79 -10.44 36.55
N LYS A 427 -33.44 -11.54 36.20
CA LYS A 427 -34.41 -12.22 37.05
C LYS A 427 -33.97 -13.67 37.22
N GLU A 428 -33.82 -14.11 38.46
CA GLU A 428 -33.51 -15.50 38.77
C GLU A 428 -34.55 -16.44 38.14
N GLY A 429 -34.06 -17.52 37.53
CA GLY A 429 -34.86 -18.51 36.83
C GLY A 429 -35.15 -18.20 35.37
N ILE A 430 -34.59 -17.13 34.79
CA ILE A 430 -34.63 -16.90 33.33
C ILE A 430 -33.23 -16.74 32.77
N SER A 431 -32.96 -17.46 31.69
CA SER A 431 -31.73 -17.35 30.92
C SER A 431 -31.98 -17.60 29.44
N VAL A 432 -30.96 -17.31 28.62
CA VAL A 432 -30.92 -17.69 27.21
C VAL A 432 -29.93 -18.84 27.03
N SER A 433 -30.21 -19.75 26.09
CA SER A 433 -29.34 -20.91 25.82
C SER A 433 -27.96 -20.53 25.26
N LYS A 434 -27.89 -19.38 24.55
CA LYS A 434 -26.66 -18.77 24.06
C LYS A 434 -26.73 -17.26 24.28
N ASP A 435 -25.64 -16.68 24.78
CA ASP A 435 -25.49 -15.24 25.03
C ASP A 435 -24.81 -14.52 23.86
N ILE A 436 -24.09 -15.23 22.99
CA ILE A 436 -23.44 -14.68 21.80
C ILE A 436 -23.85 -15.50 20.57
N LEU A 437 -24.29 -14.80 19.51
CA LEU A 437 -24.55 -15.37 18.19
C LEU A 437 -23.66 -14.71 17.14
N GLU A 438 -23.37 -15.45 16.08
CA GLU A 438 -22.61 -14.99 14.93
C GLU A 438 -23.42 -15.22 13.65
N PHE A 439 -23.54 -14.18 12.83
CA PHE A 439 -24.19 -14.23 11.53
C PHE A 439 -23.21 -13.82 10.43
N ASN A 440 -23.22 -14.58 9.35
CA ASN A 440 -22.39 -14.34 8.18
C ASN A 440 -23.09 -14.90 6.92
N ASN A 441 -23.47 -14.02 6.00
CA ASN A 441 -24.17 -14.45 4.79
C ASN A 441 -23.31 -15.34 3.89
N LEU A 442 -22.01 -15.08 3.79
CA LEU A 442 -21.12 -15.79 2.86
C LEU A 442 -20.71 -17.18 3.37
N GLU A 443 -20.78 -17.41 4.68
CA GLU A 443 -20.62 -18.75 5.28
C GLU A 443 -21.95 -19.50 5.45
N GLY A 444 -23.07 -18.94 4.97
CA GLY A 444 -24.41 -19.55 5.10
C GLY A 444 -24.99 -19.50 6.52
N LYS A 445 -24.35 -18.79 7.46
CA LYS A 445 -24.83 -18.57 8.84
C LYS A 445 -25.86 -17.44 8.87
N LEU A 446 -27.01 -17.67 8.23
CA LEU A 446 -28.07 -16.66 8.08
C LEU A 446 -29.09 -16.66 9.21
N ARG A 447 -29.20 -17.76 9.96
CA ARG A 447 -30.26 -17.97 10.95
C ARG A 447 -29.77 -18.84 12.10
N GLU A 448 -30.09 -18.44 13.32
CA GLU A 448 -29.81 -19.17 14.55
C GLU A 448 -31.08 -19.18 15.41
N ASN A 449 -31.31 -20.30 16.11
CA ASN A 449 -32.40 -20.42 17.06
C ASN A 449 -31.82 -20.37 18.46
N ILE A 450 -32.48 -19.61 19.34
CA ILE A 450 -32.14 -19.56 20.75
C ILE A 450 -33.35 -19.94 21.59
N ASP A 451 -33.08 -20.55 22.73
CA ASP A 451 -34.10 -20.95 23.68
C ASP A 451 -34.04 -20.01 24.89
N ILE A 452 -35.19 -19.42 25.21
CA ILE A 452 -35.42 -18.76 26.49
C ILE A 452 -35.76 -19.85 27.49
N VAL A 453 -34.85 -20.11 28.42
CA VAL A 453 -34.97 -21.12 29.46
C VAL A 453 -35.59 -20.48 30.70
N ILE A 454 -36.74 -21.00 31.13
CA ILE A 454 -37.54 -20.47 32.23
C ILE A 454 -37.72 -21.57 33.28
N ASP A 455 -37.00 -21.44 34.39
CA ASP A 455 -37.20 -22.24 35.58
C ASP A 455 -38.39 -21.70 36.38
N THR A 456 -39.55 -22.32 36.21
CA THR A 456 -40.79 -21.87 36.86
C THR A 456 -40.83 -22.11 38.37
N PHE A 457 -39.87 -22.85 38.96
CA PHE A 457 -39.80 -23.05 40.41
C PHE A 457 -39.45 -21.76 41.16
N LEU A 458 -38.75 -20.84 40.50
CA LEU A 458 -38.26 -19.59 41.09
C LEU A 458 -39.25 -18.41 40.93
N PHE A 459 -40.38 -18.65 40.25
CA PHE A 459 -41.40 -17.63 39.99
C PHE A 459 -42.54 -17.68 41.00
N GLN A 460 -43.01 -16.51 41.43
CA GLN A 460 -44.24 -16.43 42.20
C GLN A 460 -45.44 -16.71 41.29
N LYS A 461 -46.34 -17.57 41.77
CA LYS A 461 -47.52 -17.99 41.01
C LYS A 461 -48.53 -16.85 40.91
N ASP A 462 -49.24 -16.83 39.78
CA ASP A 462 -50.27 -15.85 39.40
C ASP A 462 -49.79 -14.39 39.29
N GLN A 463 -48.48 -14.15 39.39
CA GLN A 463 -47.85 -12.85 39.12
C GLN A 463 -47.43 -12.74 37.65
N LEU A 464 -47.66 -11.57 37.05
CA LEU A 464 -47.16 -11.22 35.72
C LEU A 464 -45.77 -10.60 35.83
N TYR A 465 -44.81 -11.15 35.10
CA TYR A 465 -43.46 -10.65 34.95
C TYR A 465 -43.28 -10.08 33.54
N ASN A 466 -42.87 -8.81 33.45
CA ASN A 466 -42.56 -8.14 32.19
C ASN A 466 -41.05 -7.94 32.12
N LEU A 467 -40.41 -8.57 31.14
CA LEU A 467 -38.97 -8.53 30.93
C LEU A 467 -38.67 -8.08 29.51
N GLU A 468 -37.44 -7.63 29.29
CA GLU A 468 -36.95 -7.15 28.00
C GLU A 468 -35.71 -7.95 27.63
N LEU A 469 -35.81 -8.80 26.60
CA LEU A 469 -34.66 -9.44 25.98
C LEU A 469 -34.05 -8.45 24.99
N VAL A 470 -32.81 -8.06 25.22
CA VAL A 470 -32.04 -7.18 24.35
C VAL A 470 -31.15 -8.04 23.47
N VAL A 471 -31.29 -7.84 22.16
CA VAL A 471 -30.49 -8.41 21.10
C VAL A 471 -29.61 -7.28 20.58
N SER A 472 -28.40 -7.18 21.12
CA SER A 472 -27.50 -6.06 20.89
C SER A 472 -26.40 -6.40 19.90
N SER A 473 -26.20 -5.54 18.90
CA SER A 473 -25.10 -5.62 17.95
C SER A 473 -24.36 -4.29 17.88
N VAL A 474 -23.25 -4.27 17.15
CA VAL A 474 -22.47 -3.05 16.90
C VAL A 474 -23.19 -2.07 15.95
N TYR A 475 -24.29 -2.48 15.31
CA TYR A 475 -25.03 -1.66 14.36
C TYR A 475 -26.42 -1.25 14.86
N GLU A 476 -27.07 -2.09 15.66
CA GLU A 476 -28.41 -1.86 16.20
C GLU A 476 -28.68 -2.67 17.47
N ASP A 477 -29.60 -2.18 18.29
CA ASP A 477 -30.18 -2.89 19.43
C ASP A 477 -31.67 -3.17 19.17
N ILE A 478 -32.07 -4.44 19.26
CA ILE A 478 -33.47 -4.86 19.16
C ILE A 478 -33.94 -5.33 20.53
N THR A 479 -35.07 -4.80 21.00
CA THR A 479 -35.67 -5.20 22.27
C THR A 479 -36.94 -6.03 22.03
N VAL A 480 -36.97 -7.26 22.55
CA VAL A 480 -38.12 -8.16 22.50
C VAL A 480 -38.77 -8.22 23.88
N PRO A 481 -40.01 -7.72 24.04
CA PRO A 481 -40.73 -7.86 25.30
C PRO A 481 -41.10 -9.32 25.58
N VAL A 482 -40.85 -9.78 26.80
CA VAL A 482 -41.11 -11.13 27.28
C VAL A 482 -42.05 -11.06 28.49
N GLU A 483 -43.29 -11.53 28.31
CA GLU A 483 -44.31 -11.56 29.35
C GLU A 483 -44.50 -12.99 29.87
N ILE A 484 -44.28 -13.20 31.16
CA ILE A 484 -44.37 -14.53 31.79
C ILE A 484 -45.36 -14.48 32.94
N LYS A 485 -46.34 -15.39 32.92
CA LYS A 485 -47.25 -15.64 34.04
C LYS A 485 -47.28 -17.13 34.33
N VAL A 486 -46.75 -17.48 35.51
CA VAL A 486 -46.74 -18.85 36.00
C VAL A 486 -48.05 -19.11 36.76
N ILE A 487 -48.84 -20.07 36.30
CA ILE A 487 -50.11 -20.44 36.93
C ILE A 487 -49.93 -21.65 37.83
N PHE A 488 -50.72 -21.71 38.90
CA PHE A 488 -50.78 -22.90 39.75
C PHE A 488 -51.37 -24.08 38.93
N PRO A 489 -50.70 -25.24 38.85
CA PRO A 489 -51.17 -26.38 38.06
C PRO A 489 -52.32 -27.10 38.79
N LYS A 490 -53.50 -26.46 38.87
CA LYS A 490 -54.67 -26.95 39.63
C LYS A 490 -55.04 -28.38 39.24
N LYS A 491 -55.04 -28.69 37.94
CA LYS A 491 -55.36 -30.04 37.44
C LYS A 491 -54.38 -31.08 37.99
N ALA A 492 -53.07 -30.86 37.81
CA ALA A 492 -52.06 -31.80 38.30
C ALA A 492 -52.10 -31.94 39.84
N TYR A 493 -52.31 -30.84 40.57
CA TYR A 493 -52.46 -30.85 42.01
C TYR A 493 -53.70 -31.65 42.46
N ILE A 494 -54.87 -31.42 41.85
CA ILE A 494 -56.10 -32.15 42.15
C ILE A 494 -55.92 -33.63 41.81
N THR A 495 -55.35 -33.97 40.65
CA THR A 495 -55.06 -35.37 40.28
C THR A 495 -54.17 -36.04 41.31
N LYS A 496 -53.13 -35.36 41.79
CA LYS A 496 -52.28 -35.88 42.88
C LYS A 496 -53.06 -36.04 44.17
N LEU A 497 -53.85 -35.04 44.59
CA LEU A 497 -54.65 -35.10 45.81
C LEU A 497 -55.65 -36.26 45.77
N VAL A 498 -56.31 -36.48 44.63
CA VAL A 498 -57.20 -37.64 44.40
C VAL A 498 -56.43 -38.95 44.45
N LEU A 499 -55.24 -39.05 43.83
CA LEU A 499 -54.41 -40.25 43.88
C LEU A 499 -53.97 -40.59 45.32
N TYR A 500 -53.47 -39.60 46.06
CA TYR A 500 -53.14 -39.75 47.47
C TYR A 500 -54.37 -40.17 48.27
N GLY A 501 -55.51 -39.49 48.08
CA GLY A 501 -56.77 -39.83 48.74
C GLY A 501 -57.25 -41.24 48.44
N PHE A 502 -57.16 -41.68 47.18
CA PHE A 502 -57.51 -43.04 46.76
C PHE A 502 -56.58 -44.09 47.38
N MET A 503 -55.26 -43.87 47.35
CA MET A 503 -54.30 -44.79 47.96
C MET A 503 -54.50 -44.90 49.47
N THR A 504 -54.76 -43.79 50.14
CA THR A 504 -55.11 -43.77 51.57
C THR A 504 -56.43 -44.51 51.85
N ALA A 505 -57.46 -44.31 51.02
CA ALA A 505 -58.72 -45.02 51.16
C ALA A 505 -58.57 -46.53 50.94
N CYS A 506 -57.81 -46.95 49.93
CA CYS A 506 -57.48 -48.36 49.67
C CYS A 506 -56.69 -48.98 50.83
N TYR A 507 -55.70 -48.26 51.37
CA TYR A 507 -54.94 -48.70 52.54
C TYR A 507 -55.87 -48.92 53.74
N PHE A 508 -56.71 -47.92 54.07
CA PHE A 508 -57.64 -48.05 55.19
C PHE A 508 -58.70 -49.11 54.96
N GLY A 509 -59.21 -49.26 53.72
CA GLY A 509 -60.15 -50.32 53.36
C GLY A 509 -59.54 -51.71 53.56
N ALA A 510 -58.32 -51.94 53.05
CA ALA A 510 -57.61 -53.20 53.23
C ALA A 510 -57.27 -53.48 54.70
N PHE A 511 -56.82 -52.46 55.43
CA PHE A 511 -56.56 -52.54 56.86
C PHE A 511 -57.83 -52.89 57.66
N ARG A 512 -58.96 -52.24 57.35
CA ARG A 512 -60.27 -52.52 57.98
C ARG A 512 -60.75 -53.94 57.68
N PHE A 513 -60.59 -54.38 56.42
CA PHE A 513 -60.93 -55.73 56.02
C PHE A 513 -60.12 -56.77 56.80
N LEU A 514 -58.80 -56.59 56.88
CA LEU A 514 -57.91 -57.48 57.64
C LEU A 514 -58.31 -57.52 59.12
N LEU A 515 -58.61 -56.36 59.74
CA LEU A 515 -59.10 -56.29 61.12
C LEU A 515 -60.41 -57.04 61.33
N GLY A 516 -61.38 -56.88 60.43
CA GLY A 516 -62.65 -57.60 60.51
C GLY A 516 -62.46 -59.11 60.42
N VAL A 517 -61.53 -59.58 59.58
CA VAL A 517 -61.16 -60.99 59.48
C VAL A 517 -60.46 -61.50 60.74
N PHE A 518 -59.50 -60.75 61.28
CA PHE A 518 -58.74 -61.16 62.49
C PHE A 518 -59.55 -61.12 63.78
N LEU A 519 -60.53 -60.21 63.89
CA LEU A 519 -61.39 -60.06 65.06
C LEU A 519 -62.75 -60.76 64.93
N ASP A 520 -62.98 -61.50 63.84
CA ASP A 520 -64.27 -62.11 63.44
C ASP A 520 -65.47 -61.14 63.59
N TYR A 521 -65.22 -59.86 63.28
CA TYR A 521 -66.18 -58.78 63.46
C TYR A 521 -66.82 -58.41 62.13
N LYS A 522 -68.12 -58.70 62.00
CA LYS A 522 -68.90 -58.50 60.76
C LYS A 522 -69.67 -57.16 60.69
N GLY A 523 -69.66 -56.37 61.77
CA GLY A 523 -70.55 -55.21 61.95
C GLY A 523 -70.05 -53.84 61.45
N TRP A 524 -68.90 -53.72 60.77
CA TRP A 524 -68.33 -52.40 60.47
C TRP A 524 -69.01 -51.65 59.31
N LEU A 525 -69.75 -52.34 58.43
CA LEU A 525 -70.41 -51.74 57.25
C LEU A 525 -71.94 -51.76 57.32
N VAL A 526 -72.50 -52.51 58.27
CA VAL A 526 -73.95 -52.64 58.50
C VAL A 526 -74.15 -52.63 60.01
N HIS A 527 -74.98 -51.72 60.50
CA HIS A 527 -75.32 -51.65 61.91
C HIS A 527 -75.85 -53.02 62.37
N ASN A 528 -75.10 -53.67 63.27
CA ASN A 528 -75.53 -54.92 63.88
C ASN A 528 -76.06 -54.62 65.29
N PRO A 529 -77.38 -54.66 65.51
CA PRO A 529 -77.98 -54.29 66.79
C PRO A 529 -77.61 -55.24 67.95
N GLU A 530 -77.03 -56.42 67.69
CA GLU A 530 -76.61 -57.37 68.74
C GLU A 530 -75.23 -57.05 69.36
N ILE A 531 -74.40 -56.22 68.73
CA ILE A 531 -72.96 -56.10 69.06
C ILE A 531 -72.57 -54.66 69.48
N GLY A 532 -73.47 -53.69 69.42
CA GLY A 532 -73.20 -52.31 69.82
C GLY A 532 -72.38 -51.51 68.79
N ASN A 533 -72.05 -50.26 69.12
CA ASN A 533 -71.34 -49.37 68.20
C ASN A 533 -69.88 -49.86 68.06
N PRO A 534 -69.22 -49.73 66.90
CA PRO A 534 -67.83 -50.16 66.73
C PRO A 534 -66.84 -49.50 67.72
N ASP A 535 -67.23 -48.39 68.35
CA ASP A 535 -66.46 -47.73 69.40
C ASP A 535 -66.42 -48.52 70.73
N ASP A 536 -67.34 -49.46 70.96
CA ASP A 536 -67.42 -50.25 72.21
C ASP A 536 -66.33 -51.34 72.30
N VAL A 537 -65.76 -51.79 71.16
CA VAL A 537 -64.68 -52.80 71.11
C VAL A 537 -63.31 -52.18 71.41
N LEU A 538 -63.12 -50.90 71.08
CA LEU A 538 -61.88 -50.15 71.27
C LEU A 538 -61.68 -49.64 72.70
N GLY A 539 -62.76 -49.50 73.48
CA GLY A 539 -62.71 -49.01 74.86
C GLY A 539 -62.11 -49.98 75.89
N ASN A 540 -62.09 -51.28 75.61
CA ASN A 540 -61.78 -52.31 76.62
C ASN A 540 -60.31 -52.79 76.64
N SER A 541 -59.46 -52.37 75.69
CA SER A 541 -58.03 -52.74 75.66
C SER A 541 -57.15 -51.59 75.16
N PRO A 542 -56.48 -50.84 76.07
CA PRO A 542 -55.62 -49.71 75.72
C PRO A 542 -54.48 -50.08 74.75
N LEU A 543 -53.99 -51.32 74.84
CA LEU A 543 -52.91 -51.85 74.01
C LEU A 543 -53.35 -52.08 72.56
N LEU A 544 -54.57 -52.59 72.35
CA LEU A 544 -55.15 -52.77 71.01
C LEU A 544 -55.37 -51.40 70.35
N SER A 545 -55.91 -50.45 71.11
CA SER A 545 -56.14 -49.07 70.63
C SER A 545 -54.84 -48.36 70.28
N PHE A 546 -53.77 -48.58 71.05
CA PHE A 546 -52.43 -48.10 70.72
C PHE A 546 -51.88 -48.74 69.44
N PHE A 547 -51.97 -50.06 69.27
CA PHE A 547 -51.52 -50.74 68.05
C PHE A 547 -52.31 -50.31 66.80
N LEU A 548 -53.61 -50.09 66.94
CA LEU A 548 -54.47 -49.58 65.87
C LEU A 548 -54.08 -48.16 65.48
N PHE A 549 -53.83 -47.30 66.47
CA PHE A 549 -53.35 -45.94 66.23
C PHE A 549 -51.95 -45.91 65.60
N ALA A 550 -51.03 -46.76 66.08
CA ALA A 550 -49.70 -46.91 65.52
C ALA A 550 -49.75 -47.42 64.06
N MET A 551 -50.60 -48.40 63.76
CA MET A 551 -50.84 -48.87 62.40
C MET A 551 -51.48 -47.80 61.51
N PHE A 552 -52.36 -46.95 62.06
CA PHE A 552 -52.95 -45.81 61.35
C PHE A 552 -51.88 -44.79 60.91
N ILE A 553 -50.97 -44.45 61.83
CA ILE A 553 -49.84 -43.55 61.55
C ILE A 553 -48.86 -44.20 60.57
N LEU A 554 -48.50 -45.46 60.79
CA LEU A 554 -47.62 -46.22 59.89
C LEU A 554 -48.23 -46.34 58.49
N GLY A 555 -49.54 -46.47 58.38
CA GLY A 555 -50.27 -46.46 57.12
C GLY A 555 -50.18 -45.16 56.34
N GLY A 556 -50.30 -44.02 57.03
CA GLY A 556 -50.06 -42.71 56.45
C GLY A 556 -48.63 -42.56 55.94
N VAL A 557 -47.64 -43.00 56.72
CA VAL A 557 -46.21 -42.99 56.35
C VAL A 557 -45.93 -43.94 55.18
N PHE A 558 -46.53 -45.13 55.18
CA PHE A 558 -46.35 -46.14 54.13
C PHE A 558 -47.00 -45.70 52.82
N SER A 559 -48.20 -45.10 52.87
CA SER A 559 -48.88 -44.51 51.72
C SER A 559 -48.06 -43.35 51.13
N PHE A 560 -47.52 -42.47 51.98
CA PHE A 560 -46.63 -41.39 51.55
C PHE A 560 -45.35 -41.94 50.88
N SER A 561 -44.72 -42.95 51.47
CA SER A 561 -43.54 -43.62 50.94
C SER A 561 -43.79 -44.31 49.60
N LEU A 562 -44.91 -45.04 49.47
CA LEU A 562 -45.32 -45.71 48.24
C LEU A 562 -45.55 -44.72 47.10
N VAL A 563 -46.30 -43.64 47.35
CA VAL A 563 -46.54 -42.63 46.30
C VAL A 563 -45.22 -41.96 45.90
N LYS A 564 -44.35 -41.62 46.85
CA LYS A 564 -43.02 -41.06 46.57
C LYS A 564 -42.12 -42.01 45.77
N LYS A 565 -42.29 -43.33 45.94
CA LYS A 565 -41.57 -44.36 45.15
C LYS A 565 -42.10 -44.42 43.71
N TYR A 566 -43.40 -44.31 43.50
CA TYR A 566 -44.01 -44.22 42.17
C TYR A 566 -43.74 -42.88 41.46
N GLU A 567 -43.40 -41.81 42.19
CA GLU A 567 -42.97 -40.54 41.61
C GLU A 567 -41.53 -40.53 41.06
N LYS A 568 -40.73 -41.57 41.34
CA LYS A 568 -39.29 -41.68 40.95
C LYS A 568 -39.00 -42.76 39.89
N ILE A 569 -40.04 -43.33 39.27
CA ILE A 569 -39.98 -44.16 38.05
C ILE A 569 -40.59 -43.33 36.94
#